data_AF-A0A537SDP7-F1
#
_entry.id   AF-A0A537SDP7-F1
#
_cell.length_a   1.000
_cell.length_b   1.000
_cell.length_c   1.000
_cell.angle_alpha   90.00
_cell.angle_beta   90.00
_cell.angle_gamma   90.00
#
_symmetry.space_group_name_H-M   'P 1'
#
loop_
_entity.id
_entity.type
_entity.pdbx_description
1 polymer ?
#
loop_
_entity_poly.entity_id
_entity_poly.type
_entity_poly.pdbx_seq_one_letter_code
_entity_poly.pdbx_strand_id
1 'polypeptide(L)'
;KKLLAQSRYAGEPVTCLVAQDQPITKAQGDITADLLKRLGMNVDFAAIDWGTVGARRAVKTPPGQGGWQMFHTWHSGADCVNPAVAIGVRASGEKAWFGWPDAPEVEAQVSAWYEAKTLDEERAAIGRLNKAALEAVVFAPTGFFLSYQAWRKNVSGVVKGPLPFFWGVGKAA
;
A
#
# COMPACT_ATOMS: atom_id res chain seq x y z
N LYS A 1 -13.67 10.54 15.42
CA LYS A 1 -15.02 10.62 16.05
C LYS A 1 -15.94 11.62 15.34
N LYS A 2 -15.68 12.94 15.34
CA LYS A 2 -16.56 13.94 14.67
C LYS A 2 -16.87 13.62 13.20
N LEU A 3 -15.85 13.41 12.37
CA LEU A 3 -16.03 13.08 10.95
C LEU A 3 -16.82 11.77 10.75
N LEU A 4 -16.59 10.77 11.60
CA LEU A 4 -17.35 9.52 11.56
C LEU A 4 -18.83 9.74 11.88
N ALA A 5 -19.15 10.57 12.88
CA ALA A 5 -20.53 10.94 13.22
C ALA A 5 -21.22 11.80 12.15
N GLN A 6 -20.45 12.57 11.37
CA GLN A 6 -20.95 13.35 10.24
C GLN A 6 -21.11 12.52 8.96
N SER A 7 -20.52 11.32 8.93
CA SER A 7 -20.68 10.39 7.82
C SER A 7 -22.04 9.68 7.89
N ARG A 8 -22.34 8.85 6.89
CA ARG A 8 -23.52 7.99 6.89
C ARG A 8 -23.27 6.62 7.52
N TYR A 9 -22.13 6.45 8.20
CA TYR A 9 -21.76 5.19 8.83
C TYR A 9 -22.74 4.81 9.93
N ALA A 10 -23.38 3.65 9.78
CA ALA A 10 -24.42 3.15 10.68
C ALA A 10 -23.95 1.94 11.52
N GLY A 11 -22.65 1.63 11.49
CA GLY A 11 -22.08 0.50 12.23
C GLY A 11 -21.88 -0.75 11.37
N GLU A 12 -21.91 -0.61 10.05
CA GLU A 12 -21.60 -1.69 9.12
C GLU A 12 -20.21 -2.30 9.42
N PRO A 13 -20.02 -3.62 9.27
CA PRO A 13 -18.72 -4.24 9.48
C PRO A 13 -17.66 -3.68 8.54
N VAL A 14 -16.52 -3.31 9.11
CA VAL A 14 -15.34 -2.83 8.40
C VAL A 14 -14.24 -3.88 8.55
N THR A 15 -14.09 -4.72 7.54
CA THR A 15 -13.12 -5.81 7.53
C THR A 15 -11.71 -5.28 7.29
N CYS A 16 -10.83 -5.54 8.24
CA CYS A 16 -9.39 -5.28 8.17
C CYS A 16 -8.65 -6.61 7.98
N LEU A 17 -7.99 -6.78 6.82
CA LEU A 17 -7.12 -7.94 6.58
C LEU A 17 -5.75 -7.71 7.25
N VAL A 18 -5.36 -8.63 8.13
CA VAL A 18 -4.11 -8.53 8.87
C VAL A 18 -3.29 -9.81 8.72
N ALA A 19 -2.17 -9.68 8.01
CA ALA A 19 -1.19 -10.74 7.80
C ALA A 19 -0.46 -11.05 9.12
N GLN A 20 -0.80 -12.17 9.76
CA GLN A 20 -0.27 -12.54 11.08
C GLN A 20 1.20 -12.94 11.04
N ASP A 21 1.64 -13.47 9.91
CA ASP A 21 2.96 -14.02 9.64
C ASP A 21 3.92 -13.01 8.99
N GLN A 22 3.46 -11.78 8.74
CA GLN A 22 4.27 -10.74 8.10
C GLN A 22 4.55 -9.57 9.07
N PRO A 23 5.73 -9.53 9.72
CA PRO A 23 6.08 -8.51 10.71
C PRO A 23 5.93 -7.06 10.22
N ILE A 24 6.15 -6.81 8.92
CA ILE A 24 6.07 -5.47 8.32
C ILE A 24 4.66 -4.87 8.48
N THR A 25 3.61 -5.68 8.33
CA THR A 25 2.22 -5.21 8.30
C THR A 25 1.40 -5.62 9.51
N LYS A 26 1.82 -6.66 10.24
CA LYS A 26 1.14 -7.17 11.43
C LYS A 26 0.87 -6.08 12.47
N ALA A 27 1.93 -5.41 12.94
CA ALA A 27 1.79 -4.38 13.97
C ALA A 27 0.92 -3.19 13.52
N GLN A 28 1.01 -2.81 12.24
CA GLN A 28 0.15 -1.78 11.66
C GLN A 28 -1.32 -2.19 11.75
N GLY A 29 -1.64 -3.46 11.47
CA GLY A 29 -3.01 -3.95 11.43
C GLY A 29 -3.63 -4.00 12.81
N ASP A 30 -2.86 -4.43 13.81
CA ASP A 30 -3.28 -4.45 15.21
C ASP A 30 -3.58 -3.03 15.72
N ILE A 31 -2.68 -2.09 15.47
CA ILE A 31 -2.84 -0.69 15.87
C ILE A 31 -4.03 -0.05 15.16
N THR A 32 -4.17 -0.24 13.85
CA THR A 32 -5.29 0.30 13.07
C THR A 32 -6.62 -0.25 13.59
N ALA A 33 -6.73 -1.57 13.81
CA ALA A 33 -7.96 -2.18 14.29
C ALA A 33 -8.37 -1.68 15.69
N ASP A 34 -7.41 -1.58 16.62
CA ASP A 34 -7.67 -1.00 17.94
C ASP A 34 -8.07 0.47 17.87
N LEU A 35 -7.33 1.29 17.11
CA LEU A 35 -7.61 2.71 16.94
C LEU A 35 -9.02 2.95 16.37
N LEU A 36 -9.36 2.26 15.29
CA LEU A 36 -10.67 2.44 14.63
C LEU A 36 -11.83 1.99 15.53
N LYS A 37 -11.66 0.90 16.32
CA LYS A 37 -12.63 0.52 17.36
C LYS A 37 -12.81 1.62 18.41
N ARG A 38 -11.72 2.21 18.93
CA ARG A 38 -11.78 3.34 19.88
C ARG A 38 -12.44 4.59 19.28
N LEU A 39 -12.37 4.75 17.96
CA LEU A 39 -13.02 5.83 17.22
C LEU A 39 -14.51 5.55 16.94
N GLY A 40 -15.00 4.34 17.20
CA GLY A 40 -16.41 3.95 17.11
C GLY A 40 -16.77 3.12 15.87
N MET A 41 -15.78 2.56 15.16
CA MET A 41 -16.05 1.66 14.02
C MET A 41 -16.25 0.20 14.48
N ASN A 42 -17.19 -0.49 13.85
CA ASN A 42 -17.38 -1.93 13.94
C ASN A 42 -16.33 -2.65 13.07
N VAL A 43 -15.11 -2.82 13.60
CA VAL A 43 -14.01 -3.44 12.87
C VAL A 43 -14.09 -4.97 12.98
N ASP A 44 -14.24 -5.63 11.83
CA ASP A 44 -14.04 -7.07 11.68
C ASP A 44 -12.54 -7.34 11.44
N PHE A 45 -11.89 -8.00 12.39
CA PHE A 45 -10.45 -8.23 12.37
C PHE A 45 -10.12 -9.59 11.76
N ALA A 46 -9.77 -9.60 10.47
CA ALA A 46 -9.46 -10.82 9.74
C ALA A 46 -7.95 -11.12 9.77
N ALA A 47 -7.55 -11.85 10.82
CA ALA A 47 -6.21 -12.36 11.02
C ALA A 47 -5.95 -13.63 10.19
N ILE A 48 -5.10 -13.54 9.16
CA ILE A 48 -4.80 -14.63 8.23
C ILE A 48 -3.33 -14.57 7.78
N ASP A 49 -2.83 -15.58 7.06
CA ASP A 49 -1.48 -15.55 6.47
C ASP A 49 -1.38 -14.60 5.26
N TRP A 50 -0.17 -14.17 4.92
CA TRP A 50 0.08 -13.24 3.81
C TRP A 50 -0.36 -13.77 2.45
N GLY A 51 -0.23 -15.08 2.19
CA GLY A 51 -0.68 -15.70 0.96
C GLY A 51 -2.20 -15.54 0.78
N THR A 52 -2.96 -15.80 1.85
CA THR A 52 -4.41 -15.61 1.87
C THR A 52 -4.80 -14.13 1.75
N VAL A 53 -4.08 -13.20 2.41
CA VAL A 53 -4.28 -11.75 2.17
C VAL A 53 -4.08 -11.41 0.69
N GLY A 54 -3.03 -11.97 0.09
CA GLY A 54 -2.66 -11.77 -1.31
C GLY A 54 -3.75 -12.16 -2.30
N ALA A 55 -4.46 -13.26 -2.05
CA ALA A 55 -5.62 -13.68 -2.85
C ALA A 55 -6.87 -12.85 -2.52
N ARG A 56 -7.15 -12.61 -1.23
CA ARG A 56 -8.37 -11.95 -0.76
C ARG A 56 -8.45 -10.48 -1.16
N ARG A 57 -7.32 -9.77 -1.26
CA ARG A 57 -7.29 -8.36 -1.70
C ARG A 57 -7.82 -8.15 -3.13
N ALA A 58 -7.87 -9.19 -3.97
CA ALA A 58 -8.48 -9.13 -5.29
C ALA A 58 -10.02 -9.28 -5.28
N VAL A 59 -10.61 -9.70 -4.15
CA VAL A 59 -12.05 -9.95 -4.02
C VAL A 59 -12.79 -8.65 -3.77
N LYS A 60 -13.83 -8.39 -4.59
CA LYS A 60 -14.66 -7.17 -4.57
C LYS A 60 -16.04 -7.36 -3.93
N THR A 61 -16.32 -8.55 -3.40
CA THR A 61 -17.61 -8.85 -2.76
C THR A 61 -17.78 -8.06 -1.46
N PRO A 62 -19.00 -8.00 -0.89
CA PRO A 62 -19.23 -7.34 0.40
C PRO A 62 -18.49 -8.01 1.58
N PRO A 63 -18.39 -7.33 2.74
CA PRO A 63 -18.00 -7.95 4.02
C PRO A 63 -18.74 -9.26 4.27
N GLY A 64 -18.06 -10.26 4.83
CA GLY A 64 -18.63 -11.59 5.10
C GLY A 64 -18.64 -12.56 3.91
N GLN A 65 -18.40 -12.08 2.68
CA GLN A 65 -18.29 -12.93 1.48
C GLN A 65 -16.87 -12.95 0.89
N GLY A 66 -15.86 -12.67 1.72
CA GLY A 66 -14.47 -12.54 1.29
C GLY A 66 -14.04 -11.11 0.99
N GLY A 67 -14.98 -10.17 0.88
CA GLY A 67 -14.72 -8.73 0.79
C GLY A 67 -13.90 -8.17 1.94
N TRP A 68 -13.38 -6.96 1.72
CA TRP A 68 -12.55 -6.22 2.67
C TRP A 68 -12.69 -4.71 2.48
N GLN A 69 -12.32 -3.93 3.50
CA GLN A 69 -12.36 -2.46 3.49
C GLN A 69 -10.98 -1.85 3.69
N MET A 70 -10.08 -2.57 4.38
CA MET A 70 -8.69 -2.14 4.54
C MET A 70 -7.75 -3.33 4.69
N PHE A 71 -6.50 -3.10 4.32
CA PHE A 71 -5.37 -3.99 4.59
C PHE A 71 -4.10 -3.14 4.66
N HIS A 72 -3.00 -3.73 5.07
CA HIS A 72 -1.69 -3.09 5.03
C HIS A 72 -0.73 -3.86 4.16
N THR A 73 0.16 -3.11 3.53
CA THR A 73 1.05 -3.58 2.47
C THR A 73 2.18 -2.59 2.32
N TRP A 74 3.16 -2.95 1.50
CA TRP A 74 4.26 -2.09 1.11
C TRP A 74 4.54 -2.26 -0.38
N HIS A 75 5.33 -1.34 -0.93
CA HIS A 75 5.98 -1.47 -2.22
C HIS A 75 7.48 -1.33 -2.02
N SER A 76 8.27 -1.91 -2.92
CA SER A 76 9.70 -1.63 -2.90
C SER A 76 9.93 -0.16 -3.25
N GLY A 77 10.94 0.47 -2.63
CA GLY A 77 11.34 1.83 -3.01
C GLY A 77 11.68 1.95 -4.50
N ALA A 78 12.18 0.86 -5.12
CA ALA A 78 12.45 0.80 -6.56
C ALA A 78 11.18 0.88 -7.42
N ASP A 79 10.04 0.40 -6.91
CA ASP A 79 8.75 0.49 -7.60
C ASP A 79 8.12 1.87 -7.43
N CYS A 80 8.63 2.71 -6.52
CA CYS A 80 8.10 4.02 -6.18
C CYS A 80 8.95 5.18 -6.70
N VAL A 81 9.90 4.92 -7.61
CA VAL A 81 10.85 5.94 -8.09
C VAL A 81 10.22 7.05 -8.92
N ASN A 82 9.09 6.77 -9.57
CA ASN A 82 8.36 7.72 -10.39
C ASN A 82 6.88 7.26 -10.53
N PRO A 83 5.96 8.13 -10.99
CA PRO A 83 4.53 7.78 -11.06
C PRO A 83 4.19 6.77 -12.17
N ALA A 84 5.07 6.53 -13.13
CA ALA A 84 4.86 5.55 -14.19
C ALA A 84 4.80 4.12 -13.66
N VAL A 85 5.73 3.78 -12.76
CA VAL A 85 5.85 2.43 -12.19
C VAL A 85 5.22 2.29 -10.80
N ALA A 86 4.89 3.40 -10.14
CA ALA A 86 4.26 3.41 -8.82
C ALA A 86 2.77 3.02 -8.89
N ILE A 87 2.48 1.73 -9.02
CA ILE A 87 1.10 1.21 -9.15
C ILE A 87 0.17 1.64 -8.00
N GLY A 88 0.72 1.89 -6.80
CA GLY A 88 -0.05 2.27 -5.62
C GLY A 88 -0.65 3.68 -5.65
N VAL A 89 -0.14 4.59 -6.49
CA VAL A 89 -0.71 5.95 -6.64
C VAL A 89 -1.74 6.02 -7.78
N ARG A 90 -1.84 4.98 -8.61
CA ARG A 90 -2.75 4.95 -9.75
C ARG A 90 -4.20 4.86 -9.28
N ALA A 91 -5.09 5.60 -9.93
CA ALA A 91 -6.50 5.75 -9.59
C ALA A 91 -7.39 5.64 -10.83
N SER A 92 -7.17 4.59 -11.62
CA SER A 92 -7.93 4.23 -12.83
C SER A 92 -9.11 3.27 -12.58
N GLY A 93 -9.72 3.35 -11.40
CA GLY A 93 -10.90 2.58 -10.99
C GLY A 93 -10.67 1.08 -11.01
N GLU A 94 -11.49 0.35 -11.75
CA GLU A 94 -11.43 -1.11 -11.86
C GLU A 94 -10.05 -1.67 -12.29
N LYS A 95 -9.27 -0.87 -13.02
CA LYS A 95 -7.92 -1.20 -13.49
C LYS A 95 -6.81 -0.80 -12.51
N ALA A 96 -7.14 0.02 -11.52
CA ALA A 96 -6.20 0.44 -10.50
C ALA A 96 -5.83 -0.75 -9.61
N TRP A 97 -4.81 -0.53 -8.79
CA TRP A 97 -4.42 -1.51 -7.78
C TRP A 97 -5.52 -1.69 -6.73
N PHE A 98 -5.34 -2.68 -5.84
CA PHE A 98 -6.34 -3.05 -4.84
C PHE A 98 -6.89 -1.84 -4.09
N GLY A 99 -8.22 -1.80 -3.92
CA GLY A 99 -8.96 -0.64 -3.44
C GLY A 99 -9.65 0.13 -4.56
N TRP A 100 -9.19 -0.10 -5.81
CA TRP A 100 -9.80 0.40 -7.04
C TRP A 100 -10.17 1.89 -7.00
N PRO A 101 -9.27 2.78 -6.52
CA PRO A 101 -9.55 4.20 -6.48
C PRO A 101 -9.84 4.73 -7.88
N ASP A 102 -10.87 5.56 -8.02
CA ASP A 102 -11.25 6.20 -9.28
C ASP A 102 -11.16 7.71 -9.10
N ALA A 103 -10.05 8.29 -9.55
CA ALA A 103 -9.76 9.71 -9.43
C ALA A 103 -9.10 10.21 -10.73
N PRO A 104 -9.91 10.68 -11.70
CA PRO A 104 -9.40 11.12 -13.00
C PRO A 104 -8.33 12.21 -12.92
N GLU A 105 -8.40 13.08 -11.92
CA GLU A 105 -7.40 14.13 -11.70
C GLU A 105 -6.02 13.56 -11.36
N VAL A 106 -5.96 12.47 -10.59
CA VAL A 106 -4.69 11.78 -10.29
C VAL A 106 -4.06 11.27 -11.58
N GLU A 107 -4.84 10.60 -12.42
CA GLU A 107 -4.38 10.07 -13.71
C GLU A 107 -3.98 11.19 -14.70
N ALA A 108 -4.71 12.32 -14.69
CA ALA A 108 -4.36 13.48 -15.50
C ALA A 108 -2.97 14.05 -15.13
N GLN A 109 -2.62 14.08 -13.84
CA GLN A 109 -1.28 14.55 -13.42
C GLN A 109 -0.18 13.53 -13.72
N VAL A 110 -0.48 12.22 -13.76
CA VAL A 110 0.47 11.22 -14.28
C VAL A 110 0.74 11.45 -15.77
N SER A 111 -0.30 11.71 -16.58
CA SER A 111 -0.14 12.06 -17.99
C SER A 111 0.65 13.37 -18.17
N ALA A 112 0.35 14.40 -17.38
CA ALA A 112 1.10 15.66 -17.42
C ALA A 112 2.58 15.47 -17.05
N TRP A 113 2.91 14.53 -16.15
CA TRP A 113 4.29 14.18 -15.85
C TRP A 113 5.00 13.54 -17.05
N TYR A 114 4.33 12.67 -17.81
CA TYR A 114 4.88 12.13 -19.06
C TYR A 114 5.08 13.18 -20.16
N GLU A 115 4.20 14.18 -20.22
CA GLU A 115 4.25 15.25 -21.22
C GLU A 115 5.26 16.35 -20.88
N ALA A 116 5.78 16.37 -19.64
CA ALA A 116 6.76 17.34 -19.19
C ALA A 116 8.03 17.28 -20.04
N LYS A 117 8.49 18.45 -20.50
CA LYS A 117 9.68 18.61 -21.34
C LYS A 117 10.89 19.11 -20.56
N THR A 118 10.67 19.55 -19.33
CA THR A 118 11.71 20.07 -18.43
C THR A 118 11.55 19.51 -17.04
N LEU A 119 12.64 19.54 -16.27
CA LEU A 119 12.63 19.10 -14.87
C LEU A 119 11.69 19.94 -13.98
N ASP A 120 11.52 21.22 -14.28
CA ASP A 120 10.63 22.09 -13.52
C ASP A 120 9.15 21.78 -13.80
N GLU A 121 8.81 21.49 -15.06
CA GLU A 121 7.47 20.99 -15.43
C GLU A 121 7.20 19.63 -14.78
N GLU A 122 8.19 18.75 -14.78
CA GLU A 122 8.12 17.43 -14.15
C GLU A 122 7.82 17.55 -12.64
N ARG A 123 8.59 18.38 -11.93
CA ARG A 123 8.39 18.65 -10.49
C ARG A 123 7.04 19.27 -10.20
N ALA A 124 6.58 20.19 -11.05
CA ALA A 124 5.27 20.81 -10.90
C ALA A 124 4.14 19.78 -11.08
N ALA A 125 4.26 18.87 -12.04
CA ALA A 125 3.31 17.77 -12.23
C ALA A 125 3.27 16.83 -11.02
N ILE A 126 4.43 16.44 -10.46
CA ILE A 126 4.49 15.64 -9.22
C ILE A 126 3.84 16.37 -8.03
N GLY A 127 4.06 17.68 -7.90
CA GLY A 127 3.43 18.48 -6.85
C GLY A 127 1.89 18.44 -6.92
N ARG A 128 1.33 18.58 -8.13
CA ARG A 128 -0.11 18.47 -8.36
C ARG A 128 -0.63 17.05 -8.17
N LEU A 129 0.11 16.04 -8.64
CA LEU A 129 -0.21 14.63 -8.44
C LEU A 129 -0.32 14.28 -6.95
N ASN A 130 0.68 14.65 -6.14
CA ASN A 130 0.68 14.39 -4.71
C ASN A 130 -0.53 15.04 -4.01
N LYS A 131 -0.87 16.27 -4.40
CA LYS A 131 -2.05 16.95 -3.88
C LYS A 131 -3.33 16.19 -4.24
N ALA A 132 -3.52 15.87 -5.53
CA ALA A 132 -4.70 15.15 -6.01
C ALA A 132 -4.86 13.78 -5.35
N ALA A 133 -3.76 13.02 -5.20
CA ALA A 133 -3.77 11.71 -4.57
C ALA A 133 -4.12 11.78 -3.07
N LEU A 134 -3.66 12.83 -2.38
CA LEU A 134 -4.00 13.07 -0.97
C LEU A 134 -5.47 13.48 -0.80
N GLU A 135 -5.98 14.37 -1.65
CA GLU A 135 -7.39 14.81 -1.63
C GLU A 135 -8.35 13.65 -1.94
N ALA A 136 -7.98 12.77 -2.89
CA ALA A 136 -8.75 11.58 -3.23
C ALA A 136 -8.56 10.41 -2.24
N VAL A 137 -7.58 10.50 -1.32
CA VAL A 137 -7.23 9.44 -0.36
C VAL A 137 -6.99 8.10 -1.06
N VAL A 138 -6.16 8.10 -2.11
CA VAL A 138 -5.82 6.89 -2.89
C VAL A 138 -5.28 5.77 -1.98
N PHE A 139 -4.46 6.14 -0.99
CA PHE A 139 -4.07 5.31 0.15
C PHE A 139 -3.63 6.20 1.32
N ALA A 140 -3.52 5.61 2.52
CA ALA A 140 -2.97 6.28 3.69
C ALA A 140 -1.50 5.87 3.91
N PRO A 141 -0.51 6.77 3.74
CA PRO A 141 0.89 6.43 3.98
C PRO A 141 1.18 6.22 5.46
N THR A 142 1.80 5.10 5.81
CA THR A 142 2.22 4.79 7.20
C THR A 142 3.70 5.09 7.46
N GLY A 143 4.48 5.33 6.41
CA GLY A 143 5.90 5.72 6.49
C GLY A 143 6.80 4.85 5.63
N PHE A 144 8.10 5.00 5.84
CA PHE A 144 9.16 4.20 5.21
C PHE A 144 9.84 3.33 6.25
N PHE A 145 10.31 2.15 5.83
CA PHE A 145 11.10 1.26 6.66
C PHE A 145 12.26 0.69 5.85
N LEU A 146 13.30 0.26 6.56
CA LEU A 146 14.41 -0.48 5.98
C LEU A 146 14.28 -1.95 6.40
N SER A 147 14.58 -2.86 5.48
CA SER A 147 14.78 -4.27 5.80
C SER A 147 16.26 -4.51 6.00
N TYR A 148 16.61 -5.07 7.16
CA TYR A 148 17.99 -5.44 7.49
C TYR A 148 18.20 -6.91 7.16
N GLN A 149 19.28 -7.20 6.46
CA GLN A 149 19.67 -8.55 6.08
C GLN A 149 20.94 -8.95 6.82
N ALA A 150 21.00 -10.20 7.24
CA ALA A 150 22.18 -10.79 7.86
C ALA A 150 22.45 -12.14 7.20
N TRP A 151 23.74 -12.46 7.04
CA TRP A 151 24.19 -13.73 6.50
C TRP A 151 25.41 -14.22 7.28
N ARG A 152 25.73 -15.51 7.14
CA ARG A 152 26.91 -16.11 7.78
C ARG A 152 28.18 -15.51 7.18
N LYS A 153 29.25 -15.45 7.98
CA LYS A 153 30.56 -14.92 7.53
C LYS A 153 31.16 -15.66 6.32
N ASN A 154 30.76 -16.91 6.08
CA ASN A 154 31.21 -17.69 4.91
C ASN A 154 30.37 -17.45 3.64
N VAL A 155 29.35 -16.60 3.70
CA VAL A 155 28.56 -16.19 2.53
C VAL A 155 29.10 -14.86 2.01
N SER A 156 29.42 -14.81 0.72
CA SER A 156 29.99 -13.65 0.03
C SER A 156 29.16 -13.27 -1.20
N GLY A 157 29.41 -12.09 -1.77
CA GLY A 157 28.77 -11.66 -3.02
C GLY A 157 27.32 -11.19 -2.89
N VAL A 158 26.78 -11.07 -1.67
CA VAL A 158 25.44 -10.49 -1.44
C VAL A 158 25.48 -8.99 -1.74
N VAL A 159 24.67 -8.55 -2.70
CA VAL A 159 24.52 -7.14 -3.08
C VAL A 159 23.22 -6.55 -2.54
N LYS A 160 23.21 -5.24 -2.28
CA LYS A 160 21.99 -4.52 -1.89
C LYS A 160 21.04 -4.44 -3.08
N GLY A 161 19.76 -4.70 -2.85
CA GLY A 161 18.74 -4.61 -3.88
C GLY A 161 17.32 -4.59 -3.30
N PRO A 162 16.30 -4.26 -4.12
CA PRO A 162 14.90 -4.27 -3.73
C PRO A 162 14.38 -5.68 -3.39
N LEU A 163 15.06 -6.72 -3.88
CA LEU A 163 14.76 -8.13 -3.67
C LEU A 163 16.10 -8.89 -3.53
N PRO A 164 16.10 -10.12 -2.96
CA PRO A 164 17.29 -10.96 -2.94
C PRO A 164 17.72 -11.36 -4.35
N PHE A 165 18.93 -10.97 -4.74
CA PHE A 165 19.58 -11.46 -5.97
C PHE A 165 20.61 -12.53 -5.60
N PHE A 166 20.45 -13.73 -6.14
CA PHE A 166 21.41 -14.83 -5.93
C PHE A 166 22.61 -14.78 -6.87
N TRP A 167 22.61 -13.86 -7.85
CA TRP A 167 23.71 -13.69 -8.78
C TRP A 167 24.99 -13.26 -8.04
N GLY A 168 26.09 -13.99 -8.29
CA GLY A 168 27.39 -13.69 -7.67
C GLY A 168 27.50 -14.07 -6.20
N VAL A 169 26.44 -14.63 -5.59
CA VAL A 169 26.48 -15.10 -4.20
C VAL A 169 27.24 -16.42 -4.13
N GLY A 170 28.24 -16.48 -3.25
CA GLY A 170 29.07 -17.65 -3.01
C GLY A 170 29.01 -18.09 -1.55
N LYS A 171 29.39 -19.35 -1.29
CA LYS A 171 29.55 -19.90 0.06
C LYS A 171 30.87 -20.65 0.15
N ALA A 172 31.78 -20.19 1.01
CA ALA A 172 32.97 -20.96 1.35
C ALA A 172 32.58 -22.13 2.27
N ALA A 173 33.26 -23.26 2.09
CA ALA A 173 33.08 -24.46 2.92
C ALA A 173 33.31 -24.17 4.40
#